data_AF-A0A848WTG6-F1
#
_entry.id   AF-A0A848WTG6-F1
#
_cell.length_a   1.000
_cell.length_b   1.000
_cell.length_c   1.000
_cell.angle_alpha   90.00
_cell.angle_beta   90.00
_cell.angle_gamma   90.00
#
_symmetry.space_group_name_H-M   'P 1'
#
loop_
_entity.id
_entity.type
_entity.pdbx_description
1 polymer ?
#
loop_
_entity_poly.entity_id
_entity_poly.type
_entity_poly.pdbx_seq_one_letter_code
_entity_poly.pdbx_strand_id
1 'polypeptide(L)'
;MTFDFFALITVIEIERHERHNPKIPRKFKVDYLQALEKIPNLIGRAAPKKWDQNMIGSACAALAASKGNRLLARAYLEMSEHNALVFLREETGYEP
;
A
#
# COMPACT_ATOMS: atom_id res chain seq x y z
N MET A 1 -12.59 14.74 -4.59
CA MET A 1 -11.19 14.89 -4.15
C MET A 1 -10.67 13.49 -3.88
N THR A 2 -9.83 12.97 -4.78
CA THR A 2 -9.14 11.70 -4.58
C THR A 2 -8.00 11.92 -3.61
N PHE A 3 -7.99 11.16 -2.53
CA PHE A 3 -7.04 11.31 -1.42
C PHE A 3 -6.08 10.12 -1.43
N ASP A 4 -5.23 10.05 -2.44
CA ASP A 4 -4.36 8.89 -2.71
C ASP A 4 -3.05 8.96 -1.89
N PHE A 5 -3.08 9.63 -0.73
CA PHE A 5 -1.88 9.92 0.06
C PHE A 5 -1.19 8.64 0.55
N PHE A 6 -1.94 7.56 0.76
CA PHE A 6 -1.38 6.24 1.08
C PHE A 6 -0.65 5.61 -0.12
N ALA A 7 -1.09 5.88 -1.36
CA ALA A 7 -0.46 5.37 -2.57
C ALA A 7 0.97 5.94 -2.70
N LEU A 8 1.16 7.24 -2.43
CA LEU A 8 2.48 7.87 -2.46
C LEU A 8 3.46 7.20 -1.48
N ILE A 9 3.04 6.99 -0.23
CA ILE A 9 3.86 6.32 0.80
C ILE A 9 4.23 4.92 0.33
N THR A 10 3.27 4.20 -0.24
CA THR A 10 3.46 2.83 -0.73
C THR A 10 4.45 2.77 -1.88
N VAL A 11 4.33 3.64 -2.89
CA VAL A 11 5.25 3.69 -4.03
C VAL A 11 6.68 3.95 -3.57
N ILE A 12 6.88 4.93 -2.67
CA ILE A 12 8.21 5.23 -2.12
C ILE A 12 8.78 4.00 -1.40
N GLU A 13 7.99 3.35 -0.54
CA GLU A 13 8.46 2.18 0.21
C GLU A 13 8.73 0.99 -0.70
N ILE A 14 7.95 0.75 -1.75
CA ILE A 14 8.20 -0.34 -2.70
C ILE A 14 9.49 -0.04 -3.47
N GLU A 15 9.54 1.11 -4.16
CA GLU A 15 10.59 1.42 -5.12
C GLU A 15 11.96 1.60 -4.45
N ARG A 16 12.04 2.05 -3.18
CA ARG A 16 13.35 2.23 -2.51
C ARG A 16 14.15 0.94 -2.35
N HIS A 17 13.51 -0.23 -2.40
CA HIS A 17 14.19 -1.53 -2.36
C HIS A 17 14.41 -2.13 -3.74
N GLU A 18 13.82 -1.51 -4.77
CA GLU A 18 14.01 -1.89 -6.16
C GLU A 18 15.19 -1.10 -6.77
N ARG A 19 15.74 -1.63 -7.87
CA ARG A 19 16.63 -0.93 -8.82
C ARG A 19 17.58 0.11 -8.23
N HIS A 20 18.81 -0.25 -7.84
CA HIS A 20 19.93 0.67 -7.50
C HIS A 20 19.59 1.95 -6.68
N ASN A 21 18.45 2.00 -6.00
CA ASN A 21 18.00 3.19 -5.31
C ASN A 21 18.86 3.41 -4.06
N PRO A 22 19.11 4.68 -3.71
CA PRO A 22 19.97 4.99 -2.57
C PRO A 22 19.35 4.46 -1.28
N LYS A 23 20.20 3.87 -0.44
CA LYS A 23 19.80 3.47 0.91
C LYS A 23 19.41 4.71 1.71
N ILE A 24 18.48 4.55 2.65
CA ILE A 24 18.11 5.60 3.59
C ILE A 24 19.38 6.08 4.33
N PRO A 25 19.71 7.38 4.30
CA PRO A 25 20.86 7.91 5.03
C PRO A 25 20.77 7.55 6.51
N ARG A 26 21.91 7.16 7.11
CA ARG A 26 21.95 6.64 8.50
C ARG A 26 21.25 7.57 9.51
N LYS A 27 21.40 8.89 9.34
CA LYS A 27 20.78 9.91 10.19
C LYS A 27 19.24 9.94 10.15
N PHE A 28 18.62 9.42 9.09
CA PHE A 28 17.16 9.40 8.91
C PHE A 28 16.55 8.01 9.07
N LYS A 29 17.38 6.97 9.22
CA LYS A 29 16.90 5.58 9.22
C LYS A 29 15.87 5.32 10.34
N VAL A 30 16.13 5.83 11.54
CA VAL A 30 15.23 5.64 12.69
C VAL A 30 13.90 6.36 12.44
N ASP A 31 13.95 7.65 12.13
CA ASP A 31 12.74 8.46 11.90
C ASP A 31 11.88 7.92 10.75
N TYR A 32 12.52 7.44 9.68
CA TYR A 32 11.83 6.84 8.55
C TYR A 32 11.07 5.57 8.93
N LEU A 33 11.71 4.65 9.65
CA LEU A 33 11.07 3.40 10.07
C LEU A 33 9.94 3.68 11.08
N GLN A 34 10.15 4.61 12.01
CA GLN A 34 9.10 5.06 12.93
C GLN A 34 7.92 5.72 12.20
N ALA A 35 8.16 6.40 11.07
CA ALA A 35 7.09 6.96 10.25
C ALA A 35 6.23 5.86 9.61
N LEU A 36 6.85 4.78 9.11
CA LEU A 36 6.12 3.62 8.56
C LEU A 36 5.23 2.96 9.63
N GLU A 37 5.73 2.82 10.86
CA GLU A 37 4.98 2.22 11.98
C GLU A 37 3.70 2.98 12.33
N LYS A 38 3.60 4.27 11.97
CA LYS A 38 2.40 5.09 12.22
C LYS A 38 1.26 4.84 11.22
N ILE A 39 1.55 4.24 10.07
CA ILE A 39 0.59 4.05 8.97
C ILE A 39 -0.70 3.33 9.43
N PRO A 40 -0.65 2.19 10.16
CA PRO A 40 -1.88 1.50 10.58
C PRO A 40 -2.81 2.38 11.43
N ASN A 41 -2.24 3.22 12.31
CA ASN A 41 -3.02 4.15 13.13
C ASN A 41 -3.64 5.25 12.26
N LEU A 42 -2.91 5.79 11.28
CA LEU A 42 -3.44 6.78 10.34
C LEU A 42 -4.62 6.24 9.52
N ILE A 43 -4.51 4.99 9.04
CA ILE A 43 -5.59 4.28 8.36
C ILE A 43 -6.80 4.17 9.29
N GLY A 44 -6.61 3.69 10.53
CA GLY A 44 -7.69 3.56 11.51
C GLY A 44 -8.39 4.90 11.82
N ARG A 45 -7.64 6.00 11.91
CA ARG A 45 -8.19 7.35 12.12
C ARG A 45 -8.94 7.89 10.89
N ALA A 46 -8.60 7.43 9.70
CA ALA A 46 -9.28 7.82 8.45
C ALA A 46 -10.52 6.96 8.14
N ALA A 47 -10.61 5.75 8.71
CA ALA A 47 -11.64 4.75 8.42
C ALA A 47 -13.10 5.16 8.67
N PRO A 48 -13.43 6.06 9.63
CA PRO A 48 -14.82 6.52 9.79
C PRO A 48 -15.38 7.30 8.58
N LYS A 49 -14.53 7.76 7.66
CA LYS A 49 -14.96 8.46 6.44
C LYS A 49 -15.35 7.43 5.37
N LYS A 50 -16.32 7.78 4.51
CA LYS A 50 -16.62 6.98 3.32
C LYS A 50 -15.40 6.94 2.40
N TRP A 51 -14.97 5.73 2.03
CA TRP A 51 -13.87 5.51 1.10
C TRP A 51 -14.40 5.06 -0.26
N ASP A 52 -13.78 5.57 -1.31
CA ASP A 52 -13.91 5.03 -2.66
C ASP A 52 -12.92 3.86 -2.85
N GLN A 53 -13.00 3.18 -4.00
CA GLN A 53 -12.15 2.04 -4.31
C GLN A 53 -10.65 2.40 -4.25
N ASN A 54 -10.28 3.60 -4.72
CA ASN A 54 -8.89 4.07 -4.73
C ASN A 54 -8.34 4.25 -3.31
N MET A 55 -9.13 4.81 -2.41
CA MET A 55 -8.76 4.95 -1.01
C MET A 55 -8.61 3.58 -0.33
N ILE A 56 -9.52 2.63 -0.60
CA ILE A 56 -9.43 1.26 -0.07
C ILE A 56 -8.13 0.59 -0.54
N GLY A 57 -7.89 0.57 -1.86
CA GLY A 57 -6.71 -0.06 -2.44
C GLY A 57 -5.41 0.56 -1.92
N SER A 58 -5.31 1.89 -1.91
CA SER A 58 -4.12 2.59 -1.42
C SER A 58 -3.89 2.40 0.08
N ALA A 59 -4.94 2.35 0.91
CA ALA A 59 -4.81 2.05 2.34
C ALA A 59 -4.33 0.62 2.59
N CYS A 60 -4.87 -0.37 1.88
CA CYS A 60 -4.41 -1.76 1.94
C CYS A 60 -2.94 -1.90 1.51
N ALA A 61 -2.56 -1.21 0.43
CA ALA A 61 -1.19 -1.17 -0.06
C ALA A 61 -0.24 -0.58 1.00
N ALA A 62 -0.61 0.56 1.60
CA ALA A 62 0.20 1.21 2.62
C ALA A 62 0.31 0.38 3.90
N LEU A 63 -0.77 -0.32 4.28
CA LEU A 63 -0.74 -1.25 5.41
C LEU A 63 0.28 -2.38 5.15
N ALA A 64 0.25 -3.01 3.98
CA ALA A 64 1.20 -4.06 3.62
C ALA A 64 2.64 -3.53 3.58
N ALA A 65 2.86 -2.34 3.01
CA ALA A 65 4.16 -1.67 2.97
C ALA A 65 4.70 -1.38 4.38
N SER A 66 3.84 -0.89 5.29
CA SER A 66 4.20 -0.60 6.69
C SER A 66 4.67 -1.83 7.47
N LYS A 67 4.31 -3.03 7.02
CA LYS A 67 4.71 -4.32 7.59
C LYS A 67 5.85 -5.00 6.83
N GLY A 68 6.45 -4.30 5.86
CA GLY A 68 7.54 -4.83 5.06
C GLY A 68 7.12 -5.83 3.97
N ASN A 69 5.81 -6.05 3.76
CA ASN A 69 5.32 -6.96 2.72
C ASN A 69 5.18 -6.23 1.39
N ARG A 70 6.30 -6.09 0.69
CA ARG A 70 6.43 -5.31 -0.55
C ARG A 70 5.65 -5.92 -1.72
N LEU A 71 5.60 -7.25 -1.81
CA LEU A 71 4.90 -7.93 -2.90
C LEU A 71 3.39 -7.67 -2.81
N LEU A 72 2.80 -7.86 -1.62
CA LEU A 72 1.39 -7.55 -1.41
C LEU A 72 1.11 -6.04 -1.52
N ALA A 73 2.02 -5.19 -1.06
CA ALA A 73 1.88 -3.75 -1.23
C ALA A 73 1.77 -3.36 -2.71
N ARG A 74 2.62 -3.93 -3.58
CA ARG A 74 2.54 -3.72 -5.03
C ARG A 74 1.24 -4.29 -5.59
N ALA A 75 0.88 -5.52 -5.23
CA ALA A 75 -0.34 -6.15 -5.72
C ALA A 75 -1.59 -5.31 -5.40
N TYR A 76 -1.72 -4.81 -4.17
CA TYR A 76 -2.84 -3.95 -3.78
C TYR A 76 -2.85 -2.59 -4.48
N LEU A 77 -1.67 -2.02 -4.79
CA LEU A 77 -1.57 -0.75 -5.50
C LEU A 77 -2.03 -0.87 -6.97
N GLU A 78 -1.74 -1.99 -7.62
CA GLU A 78 -2.13 -2.27 -9.02
C GLU A 78 -3.54 -2.91 -9.11
N MET A 79 -4.18 -3.20 -7.98
CA MET A 79 -5.45 -3.91 -7.95
C MET A 79 -6.61 -3.02 -8.44
N SER A 80 -7.43 -3.58 -9.31
CA SER A 80 -8.71 -3.02 -9.75
C SER A 80 -9.80 -4.08 -9.59
N GLU A 81 -11.08 -3.71 -9.62
CA GLU A 81 -12.18 -4.70 -9.62
C GLU A 81 -12.04 -5.71 -10.75
N HIS A 82 -11.60 -5.26 -11.94
CA HIS A 82 -11.32 -6.15 -13.05
C HIS A 82 -10.21 -7.16 -12.72
N ASN A 83 -9.07 -6.67 -12.21
CA ASN A 83 -7.94 -7.54 -11.85
C ASN A 83 -8.31 -8.51 -10.71
N ALA A 84 -9.11 -8.05 -9.75
CA ALA A 84 -9.61 -8.88 -8.66
C ALA A 84 -10.52 -9.99 -9.18
N LEU A 85 -11.43 -9.69 -10.11
CA LEU A 85 -12.30 -10.68 -10.74
C LEU A 85 -11.49 -11.72 -11.53
N VAL A 86 -10.50 -11.27 -12.32
CA VAL A 86 -9.60 -12.16 -13.07
C VAL A 86 -8.86 -13.09 -12.09
N PHE A 87 -8.25 -12.54 -11.05
CA PHE A 87 -7.58 -13.33 -10.00
C PHE A 87 -8.52 -14.35 -9.36
N LEU A 88 -9.73 -13.94 -8.96
CA LEU A 88 -10.69 -14.83 -8.29
C LEU A 88 -11.16 -15.96 -9.22
N ARG A 89 -11.39 -15.66 -10.51
CA ARG A 89 -11.75 -16.68 -11.49
C ARG A 89 -10.62 -17.68 -11.71
N GLU A 90 -9.40 -17.20 -11.91
CA GLU A 90 -8.25 -18.05 -12.23
C GLU A 90 -7.79 -18.90 -11.04
N GLU A 91 -7.76 -18.32 -9.83
CA GLU A 91 -7.19 -18.99 -8.66
C GLU A 91 -8.22 -19.76 -7.83
N THR A 92 -9.50 -19.39 -7.90
CA THR A 92 -10.54 -20.00 -7.05
C THR A 92 -11.75 -20.53 -7.84
N GLY A 93 -11.85 -20.24 -9.14
CA GLY A 93 -13.01 -20.60 -9.96
C GLY A 93 -14.26 -19.77 -9.67
N TYR A 94 -14.13 -18.64 -8.97
CA TYR A 94 -15.24 -17.77 -8.62
C TYR A 94 -15.79 -17.01 -9.84
N GLU A 95 -17.11 -17.05 -10.02
CA GLU A 95 -17.87 -16.23 -10.96
C GLU A 95 -19.02 -15.52 -10.20
N PRO A 96 -19.08 -14.17 -10.24
CA PRO A 96 -20.08 -13.38 -9.53
C PRO A 96 -21.49 -13.47 -10.15
#